data_AF-A0AAD1HBI5-F1
#
_entry.id   AF-A0AAD1HBI5-F1
#
_cell.length_a   1.000
_cell.length_b   1.000
_cell.length_c   1.000
_cell.angle_alpha   90.00
_cell.angle_beta   90.00
_cell.angle_gamma   90.00
#
_symmetry.space_group_name_H-M   'P 1'
#
loop_
_entity.id
_entity.type
_entity.pdbx_description
1 polymer ?
#
loop_
_entity_poly.entity_id
_entity_poly.type
_entity_poly.pdbx_seq_one_letter_code
_entity_poly.pdbx_strand_id
1 'polypeptide(L)'
;MALNTYHAVVNRDGKFWLVYIPELDQYTQARNLQEVESMARELISLVRGVEPESFQLERQVDLPDGVRHHLELADKYAGEAAWFQSQSAIERRFAARAMRDEGMTVRDIGAALGISHQRAQQLISS
;
A
#
# COMPACT_ATOMS: atom_id res chain seq x y z
N MET A 1 -20.84 -20.04 11.60
CA MET A 1 -20.43 -19.48 12.90
C MET A 1 -19.41 -18.39 12.61
N ALA A 2 -19.53 -17.21 13.22
CA ALA A 2 -18.51 -16.18 13.06
C ALA A 2 -17.21 -16.68 13.70
N LEU A 3 -16.08 -16.52 13.01
CA LEU A 3 -14.77 -16.86 13.55
C LEU A 3 -14.41 -15.82 14.62
N ASN A 4 -13.94 -16.23 15.80
CA ASN A 4 -13.45 -15.27 16.79
C ASN A 4 -12.28 -14.49 16.19
N THR A 5 -12.23 -13.18 16.42
CA THR A 5 -11.13 -12.31 15.98
C THR A 5 -10.33 -11.89 17.20
N TYR A 6 -9.02 -12.01 17.11
CA TYR A 6 -8.06 -11.55 18.12
C TYR A 6 -7.18 -10.46 17.52
N HIS A 7 -6.75 -9.51 18.34
CA HIS A 7 -5.86 -8.44 17.91
C HIS A 7 -4.46 -8.63 18.50
N ALA A 8 -3.43 -8.50 17.66
CA ALA A 8 -2.04 -8.47 18.08
C ALA A 8 -1.51 -7.04 17.99
N VAL A 9 -1.30 -6.40 19.13
CA VAL A 9 -0.68 -5.08 19.25
C VAL A 9 0.82 -5.26 19.42
N VAL A 10 1.59 -4.77 18.45
CA VAL A 10 3.00 -5.10 18.29
C VAL A 10 3.86 -3.86 18.47
N ASN A 11 4.68 -3.85 19.51
CA ASN A 11 5.56 -2.73 19.83
C ASN A 11 7.03 -3.19 19.85
N ARG A 12 7.94 -2.28 19.52
CA ARG A 12 9.38 -2.58 19.60
C ARG A 12 9.85 -2.46 21.06
N ASP A 13 10.41 -3.53 21.61
CA ASP A 13 11.00 -3.54 22.95
C ASP A 13 12.46 -4.06 22.91
N GLY A 14 13.40 -3.13 23.00
CA GLY A 14 14.84 -3.41 22.88
C GLY A 14 15.19 -4.18 21.61
N LYS A 15 15.56 -5.46 21.78
CA LYS A 15 15.95 -6.37 20.68
C LYS A 15 14.79 -7.20 20.11
N PHE A 16 13.62 -7.20 20.74
CA PHE A 16 12.47 -8.02 20.39
C PHE A 16 11.26 -7.15 19.98
N TRP A 17 10.27 -7.81 19.40
CA TRP A 17 8.94 -7.26 19.20
C TRP A 17 8.04 -7.86 20.27
N LEU A 18 7.52 -7.00 21.14
CA LEU A 18 6.52 -7.39 22.13
C LEU A 18 5.17 -7.47 21.43
N VAL A 19 4.46 -8.57 21.64
CA VAL A 19 3.16 -8.84 21.03
C VAL A 19 2.14 -8.99 22.15
N TYR A 20 1.22 -8.04 22.25
CA TYR A 20 0.14 -8.05 23.23
C TYR A 20 -1.16 -8.50 22.56
N ILE A 21 -1.88 -9.42 23.20
CA ILE A 21 -3.22 -9.85 22.80
C ILE A 21 -4.26 -9.32 23.81
N PRO A 22 -4.95 -8.20 23.51
CA PRO A 22 -5.85 -7.55 24.46
C PRO A 22 -6.99 -8.44 24.97
N GLU A 23 -7.55 -9.31 24.12
CA GLU A 23 -8.65 -10.21 24.49
C GLU A 23 -8.24 -11.33 25.44
N LEU A 24 -6.93 -11.56 25.58
CA LEU A 24 -6.37 -12.52 26.51
C LEU A 24 -5.74 -11.85 27.73
N ASP A 25 -5.46 -10.55 27.64
CA ASP A 25 -4.54 -9.84 28.53
C ASP A 25 -3.19 -10.58 28.69
N GLN A 26 -2.63 -11.04 27.57
CA GLN A 26 -1.40 -11.84 27.54
C GLN A 26 -0.39 -11.30 26.53
N TYR A 27 0.88 -11.61 26.79
CA TYR A 27 2.00 -11.18 25.98
C TYR A 27 2.80 -12.37 25.45
N THR A 28 3.35 -12.21 24.27
CA THR A 28 4.43 -13.04 23.71
C THR A 28 5.47 -12.14 23.06
N GLN A 29 6.53 -12.71 22.50
CA GLN A 29 7.61 -11.96 21.87
C GLN A 29 8.07 -12.61 20.58
N ALA A 30 8.49 -11.80 19.62
CA ALA A 30 9.03 -12.23 18.33
C ALA A 30 10.38 -11.56 18.06
N ARG A 31 11.29 -12.22 17.32
CA ARG A 31 12.60 -11.61 16.98
C ARG A 31 12.49 -10.61 15.84
N ASN A 32 11.52 -10.81 14.96
CA ASN A 32 11.22 -9.97 13.80
C ASN A 32 9.70 -9.94 13.56
N LEU A 33 9.24 -9.05 12.66
CA LEU A 33 7.81 -8.90 12.39
C LEU A 33 7.19 -10.11 11.66
N GLN A 34 8.00 -10.92 10.97
CA GLN A 34 7.52 -12.13 10.27
C GLN A 34 7.14 -13.24 11.25
N GLU A 35 7.78 -13.30 12.42
CA GLU A 35 7.48 -14.27 13.49
C GLU A 35 6.25 -13.87 14.32
N VAL A 36 5.77 -12.63 14.24
CA VAL A 36 4.68 -12.15 15.12
C VAL A 36 3.41 -12.98 14.99
N GLU A 37 3.00 -13.31 13.77
CA GLU A 37 1.76 -14.06 13.55
C GLU A 37 1.83 -15.46 14.16
N SER A 38 2.92 -16.19 13.95
CA SER A 38 3.07 -17.52 14.54
C SER A 38 3.08 -17.45 16.07
N MET A 39 3.85 -16.51 16.65
CA MET A 39 3.94 -16.35 18.10
C MET A 39 2.58 -15.98 18.73
N ALA A 40 1.82 -15.09 18.08
CA ALA A 40 0.49 -14.70 18.54
C ALA A 40 -0.50 -15.88 18.47
N ARG A 41 -0.50 -16.62 17.36
CA ARG A 41 -1.39 -17.78 17.20
C ARG A 41 -1.09 -18.88 18.19
N GLU A 42 0.19 -19.20 18.42
CA GLU A 42 0.62 -20.17 19.43
C GLU A 42 0.15 -19.77 20.84
N LEU A 43 0.29 -18.49 21.22
CA LEU A 43 -0.20 -17.98 22.50
C LEU A 43 -1.72 -18.14 22.62
N ILE A 44 -2.49 -17.75 21.59
CA ILE A 44 -3.95 -17.86 21.60
C ILE A 44 -4.39 -19.32 21.71
N SER A 45 -3.82 -20.20 20.90
CA SER A 45 -4.10 -21.64 20.93
C SER A 45 -3.81 -22.25 22.30
N LEU A 46 -2.67 -21.92 22.90
CA LEU A 46 -2.30 -22.39 24.23
C LEU A 46 -3.29 -21.92 25.31
N VAL A 47 -3.67 -20.65 25.28
CA VAL A 47 -4.53 -20.04 26.32
C VAL A 47 -6.00 -20.43 26.15
N ARG A 48 -6.48 -20.62 24.93
CA ARG A 48 -7.89 -20.90 24.62
C ARG A 48 -8.18 -22.37 24.32
N GLY A 49 -7.15 -23.19 24.11
CA GLY A 49 -7.32 -24.61 23.77
C GLY A 49 -7.98 -24.81 22.41
N VAL A 50 -7.66 -23.96 21.44
CA VAL A 50 -8.24 -23.99 20.08
C VAL A 50 -7.15 -24.09 19.02
N GLU A 51 -7.48 -24.62 17.85
CA GLU A 51 -6.53 -24.74 16.74
C GLU A 51 -6.09 -23.35 16.21
N PRO A 52 -4.82 -23.15 15.81
CA PRO A 52 -4.29 -21.86 15.34
C PRO A 52 -5.06 -21.23 14.17
N GLU A 53 -5.67 -22.05 13.31
CA GLU A 53 -6.44 -21.65 12.13
C GLU A 53 -7.93 -21.47 12.41
N SER A 54 -8.39 -21.75 13.64
CA SER A 54 -9.81 -21.67 14.02
C SER A 54 -10.29 -20.25 14.37
N PHE A 55 -9.41 -19.25 14.28
CA PHE A 55 -9.68 -17.85 14.59
C PHE A 55 -8.97 -16.89 13.62
N GLN A 56 -9.51 -15.68 13.51
CA GLN A 56 -8.88 -14.58 12.80
C GLN A 56 -7.91 -13.86 13.71
N LEU A 57 -6.79 -13.42 13.14
CA LEU A 57 -5.81 -12.61 13.83
C LEU A 57 -5.60 -11.33 13.02
N GLU A 58 -5.90 -10.19 13.62
CA GLU A 58 -5.58 -8.88 13.08
C GLU A 58 -4.36 -8.32 13.79
N ARG A 59 -3.42 -7.76 13.04
CA ARG A 59 -2.13 -7.30 13.60
C ARG A 59 -1.97 -5.81 13.39
N GLN A 60 -1.75 -5.09 14.48
CA GLN A 60 -1.39 -3.68 14.48
C GLN A 60 0.07 -3.53 14.93
N VAL A 61 0.90 -2.90 14.10
CA VAL A 61 2.27 -2.54 14.48
C VAL A 61 2.33 -1.08 14.88
N ASP A 62 2.67 -0.85 16.12
CA ASP A 62 2.93 0.46 16.66
C ASP A 62 4.39 0.81 16.36
N LEU A 63 4.55 1.54 15.26
CA LEU A 63 5.83 2.13 14.88
C LEU A 63 6.05 3.45 15.65
N PRO A 64 7.32 3.82 15.94
CA PRO A 64 7.64 5.12 16.52
C PRO A 64 7.09 6.27 15.66
N ASP A 65 6.68 7.37 16.31
CA ASP A 65 6.01 8.50 15.65
C ASP A 65 6.79 9.06 14.46
N GLY A 66 8.12 9.16 14.57
CA GLY A 66 8.96 9.62 13.45
C GLY A 66 8.89 8.70 12.23
N VAL A 67 8.83 7.38 12.44
CA VAL A 67 8.69 6.39 11.36
C VAL A 67 7.29 6.49 10.75
N ARG A 68 6.26 6.54 11.59
CA ARG A 68 4.86 6.69 11.18
C ARG A 68 4.66 7.94 10.32
N HIS A 69 5.20 9.07 10.77
CA HIS A 69 5.14 10.34 10.04
C HIS A 69 5.77 10.26 8.65
N HIS A 70 6.93 9.63 8.51
CA HIS A 70 7.57 9.46 7.20
C HIS A 70 6.77 8.56 6.26
N LEU A 71 6.12 7.51 6.78
CA LEU A 71 5.24 6.65 5.98
C LEU A 71 3.99 7.40 5.53
N GLU A 72 3.35 8.18 6.42
CA GLU A 72 2.20 9.03 6.08
C GLU A 72 2.55 10.05 4.98
N LEU A 73 3.74 10.68 5.07
CA LEU A 73 4.22 11.57 4.02
C LEU A 73 4.48 10.81 2.71
N ALA A 74 5.06 9.62 2.76
CA ALA A 74 5.29 8.81 1.58
C ALA A 74 3.98 8.44 0.87
N ASP A 75 2.95 8.02 1.62
CA ASP A 75 1.63 7.71 1.09
C ASP A 75 0.95 8.95 0.50
N LYS A 76 1.06 10.10 1.18
CA LYS A 76 0.59 11.39 0.66
C LYS A 76 1.23 11.72 -0.68
N TYR A 77 2.56 11.68 -0.76
CA TYR A 77 3.28 12.02 -1.99
C TYR A 77 3.03 11.02 -3.11
N ALA A 78 2.86 9.74 -2.80
CA ALA A 78 2.47 8.73 -3.78
C ALA A 78 1.08 9.03 -4.36
N GLY A 79 0.12 9.43 -3.51
CA GLY A 79 -1.22 9.86 -3.92
C GLY A 79 -1.19 11.11 -4.81
N GLU A 80 -0.45 12.14 -4.41
CA GLU A 80 -0.26 13.36 -5.20
C GLU A 80 0.40 13.05 -6.56
N ALA A 81 1.45 12.23 -6.56
CA ALA A 81 2.13 11.83 -7.80
C ALA A 81 1.20 11.06 -8.75
N ALA A 82 0.37 10.14 -8.23
CA ALA A 82 -0.62 9.42 -9.03
C ALA A 82 -1.65 10.39 -9.64
N TRP A 83 -2.09 11.39 -8.88
CA TRP A 83 -3.00 12.42 -9.38
C TRP A 83 -2.36 13.25 -10.50
N PHE A 84 -1.16 13.79 -10.29
CA PHE A 84 -0.45 14.55 -11.31
C PHE A 84 -0.14 13.74 -12.56
N GLN A 85 0.17 12.44 -12.41
CA GLN A 85 0.37 11.54 -13.54
C GLN A 85 -0.91 11.36 -14.37
N SER A 86 -2.06 11.26 -13.70
CA SER A 86 -3.37 11.21 -14.37
C SER A 86 -3.67 12.51 -15.13
N GLN A 87 -3.49 13.67 -14.47
CA GLN A 87 -3.69 14.98 -15.10
C GLN A 87 -2.77 15.18 -16.31
N SER A 88 -1.49 14.84 -16.18
CA SER A 88 -0.51 14.88 -17.28
C SER A 88 -0.95 14.01 -18.47
N ALA A 89 -1.48 12.81 -18.22
CA ALA A 89 -1.99 11.96 -19.28
C ALA A 89 -3.22 12.55 -19.98
N ILE A 90 -4.10 13.24 -19.24
CA ILE A 90 -5.27 13.95 -19.78
C ILE A 90 -4.81 15.11 -20.68
N GLU A 91 -3.97 16.00 -20.16
CA GLU A 91 -3.48 17.17 -20.89
C GLU A 91 -2.70 16.78 -22.14
N ARG A 92 -1.91 15.70 -22.10
CA ARG A 92 -1.23 15.17 -23.29
C ARG A 92 -2.19 14.72 -24.39
N ARG A 93 -3.34 14.13 -24.03
CA ARG A 93 -4.37 13.76 -25.03
C ARG A 93 -5.03 15.01 -25.60
N PHE A 94 -5.36 15.99 -24.77
CA PHE A 94 -5.91 17.26 -25.25
C PHE A 94 -4.97 17.98 -26.19
N ALA A 95 -3.68 18.09 -25.83
CA ALA A 95 -2.66 18.67 -26.70
C ALA A 95 -2.54 17.92 -28.03
N ALA A 96 -2.49 16.58 -28.02
CA ALA A 96 -2.41 15.78 -29.25
C ALA A 96 -3.63 15.99 -30.17
N ARG A 97 -4.82 16.10 -29.60
CA ARG A 97 -6.07 16.35 -30.35
C ARG A 97 -6.11 17.78 -30.89
N ALA A 98 -5.77 18.78 -30.08
CA ALA A 98 -5.72 20.17 -30.51
C ALA A 98 -4.71 20.38 -31.66
N MET A 99 -3.51 19.80 -31.57
CA MET A 99 -2.53 19.84 -32.67
C MET A 99 -3.07 19.20 -33.95
N ARG A 100 -3.84 18.11 -33.83
CA ARG A 100 -4.49 17.46 -34.97
C ARG A 100 -5.55 18.35 -35.60
N ASP A 101 -6.35 19.04 -34.79
CA ASP A 101 -7.39 19.97 -35.24
C ASP A 101 -6.79 21.21 -35.94
N GLU A 102 -5.58 21.62 -35.55
CA GLU A 102 -4.77 22.63 -36.26
C GLU A 102 -4.14 22.12 -37.57
N GLY A 103 -4.37 20.85 -37.93
CA GLY A 103 -3.92 20.27 -39.20
C GLY A 103 -2.53 19.64 -39.16
N MET A 104 -1.90 19.51 -37.99
CA MET A 104 -0.57 18.89 -37.88
C MET A 104 -0.61 17.39 -38.22
N THR A 105 0.48 16.90 -38.81
CA THR A 105 0.61 15.48 -39.12
C THR A 105 0.88 14.68 -37.84
N VAL A 106 0.46 13.41 -37.81
CA VAL A 106 0.69 12.51 -36.65
C VAL A 106 2.19 12.38 -36.32
N ARG A 107 3.05 12.52 -37.32
CA ARG A 107 4.51 12.46 -37.15
C ARG A 107 5.04 13.71 -36.45
N ASP A 108 4.54 14.89 -36.82
CA ASP A 108 4.91 16.15 -36.18
C ASP A 108 4.38 16.22 -34.75
N ILE A 109 3.16 15.74 -34.51
CA ILE A 109 2.57 15.62 -33.16
C ILE A 109 3.44 14.72 -32.27
N GLY A 110 3.87 13.56 -32.80
CA GLY A 110 4.77 12.67 -32.07
C GLY A 110 6.10 13.34 -31.72
N ALA A 111 6.72 14.02 -32.67
CA ALA A 111 7.96 14.76 -32.45
C ALA A 111 7.78 15.89 -31.41
N ALA A 112 6.72 16.69 -31.50
CA ALA A 112 6.42 17.78 -30.59
C ALA A 112 6.16 17.31 -29.14
N LEU A 113 5.49 16.16 -28.99
CA LEU A 113 5.20 15.56 -27.68
C LEU A 113 6.33 14.66 -27.14
N GLY A 114 7.43 14.49 -27.88
CA GLY A 114 8.55 13.65 -27.49
C GLY A 114 8.22 12.16 -27.42
N ILE A 115 7.33 11.67 -28.28
CA ILE A 115 6.84 10.29 -28.32
C ILE A 115 6.86 9.72 -29.75
N SER A 116 6.72 8.40 -29.88
CA SER A 116 6.62 7.79 -31.21
C SER A 116 5.33 8.20 -31.93
N HIS A 117 5.36 8.15 -33.27
CA HIS A 117 4.17 8.40 -34.09
C HIS A 117 3.02 7.42 -33.76
N GLN A 118 3.31 6.16 -33.42
CA GLN A 118 2.27 5.21 -32.99
C GLN A 118 1.62 5.66 -31.69
N ARG A 119 2.41 6.17 -30.73
CA ARG A 119 1.87 6.68 -29.47
C ARG A 119 1.07 7.96 -29.66
N ALA A 120 1.50 8.85 -30.57
CA ALA A 120 0.72 10.03 -30.96
C ALA A 120 -0.62 9.63 -31.57
N GLN A 121 -0.63 8.66 -32.50
CA GLN A 121 -1.85 8.11 -33.07
C GLN A 121 -2.79 7.58 -31.97
N GLN A 122 -2.26 6.81 -31.02
CA GLN A 122 -3.05 6.29 -29.90
C GLN A 122 -3.71 7.40 -29.09
N LEU A 123 -2.98 8.46 -28.73
CA LEU A 123 -3.51 9.59 -27.94
C LEU A 123 -4.61 10.38 -28.67
N ILE A 124 -4.52 10.49 -29.99
CA ILE A 124 -5.54 11.13 -30.83
C ILE A 124 -6.81 10.26 -30.89
N SER A 125 -6.64 8.94 -30.98
CA SER A 125 -7.74 7.98 -31.11
C SER A 125 -8.38 7.53 -29.80
N SER A 126 -7.74 7.79 -28.64
CA SER A 126 -8.21 7.41 -27.30
C SER A 126 -9.07 8.49 -26.67
#